data_AF-A0A6H9KWI8-F1
#
_entry.id   AF-A0A6H9KWI8-F1
#
_cell.length_a   1.000
_cell.length_b   1.000
_cell.length_c   1.000
_cell.angle_alpha   90.00
_cell.angle_beta   90.00
_cell.angle_gamma   90.00
#
_symmetry.space_group_name_H-M   'P 1'
#
loop_
_entity.id
_entity.type
_entity.pdbx_description
1 polymer ?
#
loop_
_entity_poly.entity_id
_entity_poly.type
_entity_poly.pdbx_seq_one_letter_code
_entity_poly.pdbx_strand_id
1 'polypeptide(L)' 'MQKEKDIKQKITCRICELEKKINVEAKYEGNTIEGFWANMCQACFSKYGVGLGVRVVTF' A
#
# COMPACT_ATOMS: atom_id res chain seq x y z
N MET A 1 11.97 -23.39 -22.49
CA MET A 1 10.60 -22.98 -22.12
C MET A 1 10.60 -22.54 -20.66
N GLN A 2 11.08 -21.32 -20.38
CA GLN A 2 10.91 -20.72 -19.06
C GLN A 2 9.45 -20.26 -18.95
N LYS A 3 8.66 -20.93 -18.09
CA LYS A 3 7.40 -20.38 -17.61
C LYS A 3 7.76 -19.23 -16.67
N GLU A 4 7.76 -18.01 -17.19
CA GLU A 4 7.77 -16.81 -16.37
C GLU A 4 6.48 -16.83 -15.55
N LYS A 5 6.60 -17.25 -14.28
CA LYS A 5 5.51 -17.13 -13.32
C LYS A 5 5.24 -15.64 -13.21
N ASP A 6 4.05 -15.20 -13.57
CA ASP A 6 3.55 -13.87 -13.25
C ASP A 6 3.72 -13.65 -11.74
N ILE A 7 4.82 -12.99 -11.34
CA ILE A 7 4.98 -12.47 -10.01
C ILE A 7 4.02 -11.28 -9.98
N LYS A 8 2.73 -11.53 -9.71
CA LYS A 8 1.80 -10.50 -9.27
C LYS A 8 2.43 -9.90 -8.02
N GLN A 9 3.16 -8.79 -8.18
CA GLN A 9 3.72 -8.04 -7.07
C GLN A 9 2.54 -7.60 -6.20
N LYS A 10 2.33 -8.31 -5.10
CA LYS A 10 1.27 -7.99 -4.17
C LYS A 10 1.71 -6.73 -3.43
N ILE A 11 1.11 -5.60 -3.79
CA ILE A 11 1.41 -4.31 -3.15
C ILE A 11 0.92 -4.37 -1.70
N THR A 12 1.85 -4.27 -0.76
CA THR A 12 1.60 -4.37 0.68
C THR A 12 1.54 -2.99 1.33
N CYS A 13 0.82 -2.92 2.44
CA CYS A 13 0.73 -1.70 3.24
C CYS A 13 2.05 -1.45 3.99
N ARG A 14 2.75 -0.39 3.62
CA ARG A 14 4.02 -0.01 4.22
C ARG A 14 3.93 0.27 5.72
N ILE A 15 2.82 0.88 6.15
CA ILE A 15 2.61 1.21 7.56
C ILE A 15 2.36 -0.06 8.38
N CYS A 16 1.57 -1.01 7.87
CA CYS A 16 1.37 -2.31 8.53
C CYS A 16 2.67 -3.13 8.60
N GLU A 17 3.52 -3.07 7.57
CA GLU A 17 4.86 -3.69 7.62
C GLU A 17 5.70 -3.15 8.78
N LEU A 18 5.70 -1.83 9.00
CA LEU A 18 6.41 -1.20 10.13
C LEU A 18 5.83 -1.62 11.49
N GLU A 19 4.52 -1.84 11.57
CA GLU A 19 3.84 -2.37 12.76
C GLU A 19 4.02 -3.89 12.97
N LYS A 20 4.87 -4.57 12.18
CA LYS A 20 5.05 -6.03 12.17
C LYS A 20 3.78 -6.82 11.83
N LYS A 21 2.79 -6.20 11.19
CA LYS A 21 1.61 -6.86 10.61
C LYS A 21 1.95 -7.29 9.19
N ILE A 22 2.27 -8.56 9.02
CA ILE A 22 2.77 -9.10 7.75
C ILE A 22 1.60 -9.30 6.76
N ASN A 23 1.82 -8.97 5.48
CA ASN A 23 0.92 -9.25 4.34
C ASN A 23 -0.44 -8.53 4.34
N VAL A 24 -0.55 -7.35 4.92
CA VAL A 24 -1.75 -6.52 4.71
C VAL A 24 -1.69 -5.92 3.32
N GLU A 25 -2.66 -6.26 2.48
CA GLU A 25 -2.77 -5.75 1.11
C GLU A 25 -3.06 -4.24 1.13
N ALA A 26 -2.29 -3.48 0.35
CA ALA A 26 -2.56 -2.06 0.14
C ALA A 26 -3.72 -1.89 -0.83
N LYS A 27 -4.59 -0.93 -0.54
CA LYS A 27 -5.73 -0.55 -1.38
C LYS A 27 -5.63 0.90 -1.87
N TYR A 28 -4.77 1.69 -1.22
CA TYR A 28 -4.63 3.11 -1.45
C TYR A 28 -3.15 3.43 -1.56
N GLU A 29 -2.82 4.24 -2.54
CA GLU A 29 -1.51 4.87 -2.67
C GLU A 29 -1.71 6.36 -2.48
N GLY A 30 -0.96 6.97 -1.56
CA GLY A 30 -1.09 8.40 -1.33
C GLY A 30 -0.04 8.96 -0.37
N ASN A 31 -0.04 10.28 -0.26
CA ASN A 31 0.74 10.99 0.75
C ASN A 31 0.25 10.66 2.16
N THR A 32 1.21 10.53 3.07
CA THR A 32 0.98 10.39 4.50
C THR A 32 1.10 11.75 5.21
N ILE A 33 0.60 11.84 6.44
CA ILE A 33 0.77 13.01 7.32
C ILE A 33 2.24 13.39 7.54
N GLU A 34 3.16 12.43 7.38
CA GLU A 34 4.61 12.61 7.48
C GLU A 34 5.25 13.15 6.19
N GLY A 35 4.44 13.42 5.15
CA GLY A 35 4.87 14.04 3.90
C GLY A 35 5.49 13.09 2.87
N PHE A 36 5.58 11.79 3.15
CA PHE A 36 6.03 10.78 2.16
C PHE A 36 4.86 10.02 1.54
N TRP A 37 5.03 9.58 0.29
CA TRP A 37 4.11 8.68 -0.40
C TRP A 37 4.24 7.24 0.10
N ALA A 38 3.11 6.58 0.34
CA ALA A 38 3.09 5.19 0.79
C ALA A 38 1.88 4.41 0.27
N ASN A 39 2.10 3.11 0.07
CA ASN A 39 1.04 2.13 -0.10
C ASN A 39 0.42 1.81 1.26
N MET A 40 -0.90 1.95 1.35
CA MET A 40 -1.67 1.87 2.58
C MET A 40 -2.88 0.95 2.42
N CYS A 41 -3.18 0.18 3.46
CA CYS A 41 -4.48 -0.45 3.60
C CYS A 41 -5.53 0.60 3.97
N GLN A 42 -6.82 0.26 3.88
CA GLN A 42 -7.91 1.19 4.23
C GLN A 42 -7.73 1.83 5.62
N ALA A 43 -7.37 1.02 6.63
CA ALA A 43 -7.22 1.53 8.00
C ALA A 43 -6.05 2.52 8.13
N CYS A 44 -4.90 2.20 7.53
CA CYS A 44 -3.74 3.09 7.54
C CYS A 44 -3.99 4.35 6.72
N PHE A 45 -4.70 4.25 5.59
CA PHE A 45 -5.08 5.40 4.79
C PHE A 45 -6.06 6.32 5.54
N SER A 46 -7.07 5.79 6.23
CA SER A 46 -7.98 6.61 7.03
C SER A 46 -7.30 7.31 8.22
N LYS A 47 -6.22 6.73 8.76
CA LYS A 47 -5.51 7.28 9.91
C LYS A 47 -4.36 8.23 9.55
N TYR A 48 -3.62 7.92 8.49
CA TYR A 48 -2.39 8.61 8.11
C TYR A 48 -2.46 9.27 6.73
N GLY A 49 -3.46 8.94 5.91
CA GLY A 49 -3.61 9.49 4.56
C GLY A 49 -4.16 10.91 4.60
N VAL A 50 -3.51 11.82 3.88
CA VAL A 50 -3.87 13.26 3.84
C VAL A 50 -4.79 13.64 2.68
N GLY A 51 -5.30 12.66 1.90
CA GLY A 51 -6.33 12.89 0.87
C GLY A 51 -5.89 13.64 -0.38
N LEU A 52 -4.75 14.34 -0.36
CA LEU A 52 -4.20 15.08 -1.48
C LEU A 52 -3.37 14.15 -2.39
N GLY A 53 -4.02 13.64 -3.45
CA GLY A 53 -3.37 12.86 -4.52
C GLY A 53 -3.61 11.34 -4.50
N VAL A 54 -4.63 10.86 -3.78
CA VAL A 54 -4.80 9.43 -3.51
C VAL A 54 -5.28 8.70 -4.77
N ARG A 55 -4.56 7.66 -5.20
CA ARG A 55 -5.04 6.68 -6.19
C ARG A 55 -5.46 5.40 -5.49
N VAL A 56 -6.58 4.85 -5.96
CA VAL A 56 -7.02 3.50 -5.59
C VAL A 56 -6.13 2.51 -6.33
N VAL A 57 -5.54 1.58 -5.60
CA VAL A 57 -4.74 0.49 -6.16
C VAL A 57 -5.71 -0.63 -6.57
N THR A 58 -5.98 -0.74 -7.86
CA THR A 58 -6.75 -1.86 -8.46
C THR A 58 -5.80 -2.93 -8.99
N PHE A 59 -6.01 -4.19 -8.60
CA PHE A 59 -5.21 -5.37 -8.95
C PHE A 59 -5.82 -6.21 -10.08
#